data_AF-A0A4R0R032-F1
#
_entry.id   AF-A0A4R0R032-F1
#
_cell.length_a   1.000
_cell.length_b   1.000
_cell.length_c   1.000
_cell.angle_alpha   90.00
_cell.angle_beta   90.00
_cell.angle_gamma   90.00
#
_symmetry.space_group_name_H-M   'P 1'
#
loop_
_entity.id
_entity.type
_entity.pdbx_description
1 polymer ?
#
loop_
_entity_poly.entity_id
_entity_poly.type
_entity_poly.pdbx_seq_one_letter_code
_entity_poly.pdbx_strand_id
1 'polypeptide(L)'
;MDAHRELEDPTKRSALFQLRGRLERLRLATIHDADASTDDIQDDLTEEQVAIETDGECPDKPDEGNPAAHAAALASGKPRALFGRRRTHNEQLIVNACGVIAGRVTMFGSEGIDGARVALKGTYPTPESVPQVVFYDNACRLKAHLNKMDPAEREHFKSCALPVDAFHMKTKHKASDQFCADNCNPVLFDDLMVGNQWRFNSSVAEMTNAWFGGFQAMVREMRADRYDFFLDEMIKWRNTMMIAELNKKGADCRVVPADILLYPNH
;
A
#
# COMPACT_ATOMS: atom_id res chain seq x y z
N MET A 1 26.00 -29.45 10.51
CA MET A 1 24.70 -29.05 11.12
C MET A 1 24.63 -27.53 11.30
N ASP A 2 25.31 -26.73 10.46
CA ASP A 2 25.41 -25.27 10.70
C ASP A 2 24.86 -24.38 9.58
N ALA A 3 24.46 -24.95 8.43
CA ALA A 3 24.00 -24.16 7.28
C ALA A 3 22.58 -23.57 7.40
N HIS A 4 21.73 -24.11 8.30
CA HIS A 4 20.35 -23.63 8.46
C HIS A 4 20.24 -22.43 9.42
N ARG A 5 21.21 -22.30 10.34
CA ARG A 5 21.22 -21.24 11.37
C ARG A 5 21.74 -19.89 10.83
N GLU A 6 22.56 -19.92 9.77
CA GLU A 6 23.00 -18.70 9.05
C GLU A 6 21.88 -18.08 8.19
N LEU A 7 20.88 -18.86 7.75
CA LEU A 7 19.72 -18.37 7.00
C LEU A 7 18.66 -17.69 7.88
N GLU A 8 18.80 -17.82 9.20
CA GLU A 8 17.91 -17.27 10.23
C GLU A 8 18.44 -15.98 10.86
N ASP A 9 19.57 -15.44 10.40
CA ASP A 9 20.11 -14.17 10.91
C ASP A 9 19.22 -12.97 10.47
N PRO A 10 18.44 -12.36 11.39
CA PRO A 10 17.51 -11.27 11.06
C PRO A 10 18.22 -9.93 10.83
N THR A 11 19.53 -9.83 11.13
CA THR A 11 20.29 -8.58 10.97
C THR A 11 20.40 -8.12 9.52
N LYS A 12 20.29 -9.05 8.55
CA LYS A 12 20.32 -8.76 7.11
C LYS A 12 18.94 -8.54 6.48
N ARG A 13 17.84 -8.72 7.24
CA ARG A 13 16.45 -8.66 6.74
C ARG A 13 15.59 -7.57 7.41
N SER A 14 16.20 -6.67 8.19
CA SER A 14 15.45 -5.57 8.79
C SER A 14 15.01 -4.55 7.73
N ALA A 15 13.84 -3.93 7.94
CA ALA A 15 13.32 -2.86 7.10
C ALA A 15 14.32 -1.69 6.92
N LEU A 16 15.22 -1.50 7.90
CA LEU A 16 16.31 -0.52 7.83
C LEU A 16 17.37 -0.84 6.77
N PHE A 17 17.71 -2.12 6.55
CA PHE A 17 18.64 -2.52 5.49
C PHE A 17 18.03 -2.30 4.10
N GLN A 18 16.72 -2.53 3.98
CA GLN A 18 15.97 -2.28 2.76
C GLN A 18 15.82 -0.77 2.47
N LEU A 19 15.66 0.05 3.51
CA LEU A 19 15.67 1.51 3.43
C LEU A 19 17.05 2.03 2.99
N ARG A 20 18.14 1.47 3.55
CA ARG A 20 19.51 1.79 3.14
C ARG A 20 19.76 1.43 1.67
N GLY A 21 19.31 0.26 1.22
CA GLY A 21 19.38 -0.11 -0.20
C GLY A 21 18.51 0.75 -1.11
N ARG A 22 17.38 1.30 -0.62
CA ARG A 22 16.58 2.31 -1.35
C ARG A 22 17.34 3.63 -1.47
N LEU A 23 17.97 4.11 -0.40
CA LEU A 23 18.80 5.33 -0.38
C LEU A 23 20.02 5.23 -1.30
N GLU A 24 20.69 4.07 -1.33
CA GLU A 24 21.83 3.83 -2.22
C GLU A 24 21.43 3.78 -3.70
N ARG A 25 20.28 3.16 -4.02
CA ARG A 25 19.75 3.14 -5.40
C ARG A 25 19.28 4.52 -5.87
N LEU A 26 18.70 5.32 -4.98
CA LEU A 26 18.35 6.71 -5.29
C LEU A 26 19.61 7.54 -5.59
N ARG A 27 20.67 7.40 -4.79
CA ARG A 27 21.96 8.06 -5.06
C ARG A 27 22.59 7.65 -6.39
N LEU A 28 22.56 6.36 -6.74
CA LEU A 28 23.13 5.85 -8.00
C LEU A 28 22.34 6.32 -9.22
N ALA A 29 21.01 6.41 -9.13
CA ALA A 29 20.17 6.94 -10.20
C ALA A 29 20.49 8.42 -10.50
N THR A 30 20.82 9.22 -9.48
CA THR A 30 21.22 10.63 -9.65
C THR A 30 22.61 10.80 -10.27
N ILE A 31 23.54 9.86 -10.04
CA ILE A 31 24.90 9.91 -10.60
C ILE A 31 24.91 9.51 -12.09
N HIS A 32 24.02 8.60 -12.51
CA HIS A 32 24.00 8.09 -13.88
C HIS A 32 23.41 9.07 -14.92
N ASP A 33 22.72 10.12 -14.44
CA ASP A 33 22.21 11.22 -15.28
C ASP A 33 23.23 12.38 -15.45
N ALA A 34 24.39 12.32 -14.78
CA ALA A 34 25.38 13.39 -14.76
C ALA A 34 26.61 13.16 -15.66
N ASP A 35 26.63 12.09 -16.47
CA ASP A 35 27.80 11.76 -17.31
C ASP A 35 27.66 12.31 -18.74
N ALA A 36 27.75 13.63 -18.85
CA ALA A 36 28.07 14.32 -20.10
C ALA A 36 28.90 15.58 -19.80
N SER A 37 30.22 15.44 -20.00
CA SER A 37 31.24 16.48 -20.16
C SER A 37 31.49 17.46 -19.00
N THR A 38 32.70 17.36 -18.48
CA THR A 38 33.45 18.33 -17.66
C THR A 38 33.67 19.66 -18.37
N ASP A 39 33.18 20.76 -17.78
CA ASP A 39 33.97 21.91 -17.29
C ASP A 39 33.06 23.14 -17.11
N ASP A 40 33.22 23.82 -15.97
CA ASP A 40 32.79 25.18 -15.65
C ASP A 40 31.28 25.53 -15.66
N ILE A 41 30.55 25.16 -14.59
CA ILE A 41 29.54 26.05 -14.01
C ILE A 41 29.66 26.01 -12.48
N GLN A 42 30.24 27.08 -11.96
CA GLN A 42 30.26 27.45 -10.56
C GLN A 42 28.88 28.03 -10.18
N ASP A 43 28.32 27.49 -9.09
CA ASP A 43 27.38 28.16 -8.17
C ASP A 43 25.95 28.46 -8.67
N ASP A 44 25.07 27.44 -8.71
CA ASP A 44 23.63 27.60 -8.35
C ASP A 44 22.94 26.25 -8.08
N LEU A 45 23.54 25.40 -7.23
CA LEU A 45 22.85 24.23 -6.70
C LEU A 45 21.84 24.69 -5.64
N THR A 46 20.63 25.02 -6.08
CA THR A 46 19.47 25.09 -5.19
C THR A 46 19.22 23.69 -4.63
N GLU A 47 19.73 23.53 -3.43
CA GLU A 47 19.41 22.51 -2.46
C GLU A 47 17.91 22.14 -2.49
N GLU A 48 17.57 21.03 -3.17
CA GLU A 48 16.54 20.13 -2.64
C GLU A 48 17.15 19.43 -1.40
N GLN A 49 17.38 20.24 -0.36
CA GLN A 49 17.61 19.75 1.00
C GLN A 49 16.34 19.01 1.41
N VAL A 50 16.38 17.69 1.29
CA VAL A 50 15.57 16.84 2.14
C VAL A 50 16.14 17.02 3.55
N ALA A 51 15.53 17.92 4.31
CA ALA A 51 15.77 18.02 5.74
C ALA A 51 15.45 16.65 6.34
N ILE A 52 16.48 15.97 6.83
CA ILE A 52 16.32 14.82 7.72
C ILE A 52 15.87 15.43 9.05
N GLU A 53 14.56 15.48 9.28
CA GLU A 53 14.00 15.75 10.60
C GLU A 53 14.40 14.57 11.52
N THR A 54 15.19 14.86 12.55
CA THR A 54 15.70 13.89 13.54
C THR A 54 14.66 13.49 14.59
N ASP A 55 13.41 13.86 14.38
CA ASP A 55 12.37 13.91 15.39
C ASP A 55 11.09 13.41 14.70
N GLY A 56 10.72 12.15 14.93
CA GLY A 56 9.72 11.40 14.17
C GLY A 56 8.26 11.85 14.34
N GLU A 57 7.97 13.13 14.24
CA GLU A 57 6.62 13.70 14.13
C GLU A 57 6.45 14.31 12.74
N CYS A 58 5.68 13.65 11.87
CA CYS A 58 5.20 14.31 10.65
C CYS A 58 4.08 15.28 11.07
N PRO A 59 4.23 16.61 10.91
CA PRO A 59 3.08 17.49 11.02
C PRO A 59 2.08 17.14 9.91
N ASP A 60 0.81 17.00 10.28
CA ASP A 60 -0.26 16.76 9.32
C ASP A 60 -0.21 17.82 8.21
N LYS A 61 -0.37 17.39 6.95
CA LYS A 61 -0.60 18.32 5.85
C LYS A 61 -1.93 19.04 6.14
N PRO A 62 -1.99 20.38 6.06
CA PRO A 62 -3.24 21.10 6.29
C PRO A 62 -4.29 20.68 5.26
N ASP A 63 -5.52 20.48 5.73
CA ASP A 63 -6.67 19.97 4.94
C ASP A 63 -7.01 20.82 3.70
N GLU A 64 -6.56 22.07 3.63
CA GLU A 64 -6.84 23.00 2.54
C GLU A 64 -5.74 23.06 1.45
N GLY A 65 -4.68 22.26 1.57
CA GLY A 65 -3.44 22.50 0.82
C GLY A 65 -2.82 23.84 1.24
N ASN A 66 -1.62 24.19 0.77
CA ASN A 66 -1.00 25.47 1.11
C ASN A 66 -1.67 26.60 0.27
N PRO A 67 -2.61 27.40 0.81
CA PRO A 67 -3.39 28.35 0.02
C PRO A 67 -2.50 29.50 -0.46
N ALA A 68 -1.41 29.79 0.28
CA ALA A 68 -0.44 30.82 -0.07
C ALA A 68 0.35 30.47 -1.35
N ALA A 69 0.67 29.19 -1.55
CA ALA A 69 1.37 28.73 -2.76
C ALA A 69 0.46 28.78 -4.00
N HIS A 70 -0.83 28.48 -3.84
CA HIS A 70 -1.81 28.56 -4.93
C HIS A 70 -2.15 30.01 -5.29
N ALA A 71 -2.32 30.88 -4.28
CA ALA A 71 -2.57 32.31 -4.47
C ALA A 71 -1.36 33.02 -5.13
N ALA A 72 -0.13 32.70 -4.71
CA ALA A 72 1.08 33.25 -5.33
C ALA A 72 1.26 32.79 -6.80
N ALA A 73 0.89 31.55 -7.11
CA ALA A 73 0.93 31.05 -8.48
C ALA A 73 -0.09 31.75 -9.40
N LEU A 74 -1.31 31.99 -8.90
CA LEU A 74 -2.36 32.70 -9.64
C LEU A 74 -2.02 34.19 -9.85
N ALA A 75 -1.41 34.83 -8.85
CA ALA A 75 -0.97 36.22 -8.92
C ALA A 75 0.21 36.46 -9.89
N SER A 76 0.99 35.41 -10.20
CA SER A 76 2.19 35.54 -11.03
C SER A 76 1.92 35.74 -12.53
N GLY A 77 0.69 35.49 -13.01
CA GLY A 77 0.29 35.68 -14.41
C GLY A 77 1.06 34.85 -15.45
N LYS A 78 2.06 34.08 -15.03
CA LYS A 78 2.88 33.24 -15.90
C LYS A 78 2.15 31.93 -16.16
N PRO A 79 1.86 31.56 -17.41
CA PRO A 79 1.26 30.26 -17.70
C PRO A 79 2.21 29.17 -17.21
N ARG A 80 1.81 28.47 -16.13
CA ARG A 80 2.46 27.23 -15.71
C ARG A 80 1.96 26.12 -16.62
N ALA A 81 2.70 25.88 -17.69
CA ALA A 81 2.47 24.71 -18.51
C ALA A 81 2.84 23.46 -17.70
N LEU A 82 1.82 22.67 -17.35
CA LEU A 82 2.02 21.37 -16.73
C LEU A 82 2.34 20.37 -17.85
N PHE A 83 3.63 20.22 -18.17
CA PHE A 83 4.09 19.27 -19.17
C PHE A 83 4.13 17.81 -18.66
N GLY A 84 3.73 17.58 -17.40
CA GLY A 84 3.55 16.25 -16.82
C GLY A 84 2.09 15.82 -16.80
N ARG A 85 1.82 14.53 -17.05
CA ARG A 85 0.47 13.96 -16.88
C ARG A 85 0.08 13.94 -15.40
N ARG A 86 -1.22 14.11 -15.11
CA ARG A 86 -1.77 13.94 -13.75
C ARG A 86 -1.35 12.56 -13.24
N ARG A 87 -0.51 12.54 -12.22
CA ARG A 87 0.05 11.34 -11.61
C ARG A 87 -1.10 10.52 -11.00
N THR A 88 -1.05 9.20 -11.16
CA THR A 88 -1.76 8.29 -10.25
C THR A 88 -1.30 8.65 -8.82
N HIS A 89 -2.23 8.77 -7.87
CA HIS A 89 -1.84 9.13 -6.51
C HIS A 89 -1.16 7.93 -5.84
N ASN A 90 -1.79 6.77 -5.93
CA ASN A 90 -1.23 5.50 -5.50
C ASN A 90 -1.84 4.33 -6.30
N GLU A 91 -1.14 3.20 -6.25
CA GLU A 91 -1.67 1.90 -6.60
C GLU A 91 -1.91 1.15 -5.29
N GLN A 92 -3.10 0.59 -5.14
CA GLN A 92 -3.47 -0.21 -3.98
C GLN A 92 -3.65 -1.66 -4.41
N LEU A 93 -3.06 -2.57 -3.64
CA LEU A 93 -3.14 -4.01 -3.87
C LEU A 93 -3.95 -4.66 -2.76
N ILE A 94 -4.84 -5.56 -3.15
CA ILE A 94 -5.54 -6.46 -2.23
C ILE A 94 -4.80 -7.80 -2.30
N VAL A 95 -4.14 -8.14 -1.21
CA VAL A 95 -3.23 -9.29 -1.15
C VAL A 95 -3.76 -10.29 -0.12
N ASN A 96 -3.99 -11.52 -0.56
CA ASN A 96 -4.36 -12.61 0.34
C ASN A 96 -3.18 -12.95 1.26
N ALA A 97 -3.46 -13.50 2.45
CA ALA A 97 -2.43 -13.88 3.41
C ALA A 97 -1.40 -14.89 2.86
N CYS A 98 -1.76 -15.66 1.82
CA CYS A 98 -0.87 -16.56 1.11
C CYS A 98 0.07 -15.87 0.11
N GLY A 99 -0.07 -14.56 -0.09
CA GLY A 99 0.73 -13.77 -1.02
C GLY A 99 0.15 -13.63 -2.42
N VAL A 100 -0.96 -14.31 -2.74
CA VAL A 100 -1.66 -14.12 -4.02
C VAL A 100 -2.35 -12.74 -4.03
N ILE A 101 -2.17 -11.98 -5.11
CA ILE A 101 -2.83 -10.69 -5.31
C ILE A 101 -4.24 -10.96 -5.85
N ALA A 102 -5.26 -10.57 -5.11
CA ALA A 102 -6.66 -10.75 -5.47
C ALA A 102 -7.20 -9.56 -6.29
N GLY A 103 -6.68 -8.35 -6.06
CA GLY A 103 -7.13 -7.16 -6.75
C GLY A 103 -6.06 -6.08 -6.82
N ARG A 104 -6.17 -5.22 -7.82
CA ARG A 104 -5.40 -3.98 -7.99
C ARG A 104 -6.38 -2.85 -8.27
N VAL A 105 -6.12 -1.68 -7.69
CA VAL A 105 -6.84 -0.46 -8.03
C VAL A 105 -5.87 0.71 -8.14
N THR A 106 -6.07 1.52 -9.17
CA THR A 106 -5.43 2.82 -9.31
C THR A 106 -6.30 3.88 -8.67
N MET A 107 -5.80 4.60 -7.66
CA MET A 107 -6.51 5.76 -7.11
C MET A 107 -5.96 7.06 -7.71
N PHE A 108 -6.86 7.91 -8.19
CA PHE A 108 -6.52 9.20 -8.77
C PHE A 108 -6.72 10.32 -7.75
N GLY A 109 -5.72 11.20 -7.62
CA GLY A 109 -5.81 12.41 -6.80
C GLY A 109 -5.57 12.22 -5.30
N SER A 110 -6.12 11.19 -4.65
CA SER A 110 -5.89 10.91 -3.23
C SER A 110 -6.12 9.43 -2.88
N GLU A 111 -5.52 8.98 -1.77
CA GLU A 111 -5.95 7.77 -1.07
C GLU A 111 -7.20 8.10 -0.25
N GLY A 112 -8.35 8.13 -0.92
CA GLY A 112 -9.62 8.35 -0.23
C GLY A 112 -10.06 7.08 0.49
N ILE A 113 -10.57 7.23 1.72
CA ILE A 113 -11.18 6.11 2.48
C ILE A 113 -12.31 5.44 1.69
N ASP A 114 -13.10 6.22 0.95
CA ASP A 114 -14.13 5.65 0.08
C ASP A 114 -13.54 4.86 -1.09
N GLY A 115 -12.37 5.25 -1.59
CA GLY A 115 -11.63 4.50 -2.60
C GLY A 115 -11.28 3.09 -2.13
N ALA A 116 -10.85 2.92 -0.87
CA ALA A 116 -10.58 1.61 -0.30
C ALA A 116 -11.85 0.75 -0.21
N ARG A 117 -13.00 1.33 0.16
CA ARG A 117 -14.31 0.65 0.13
C ARG A 117 -14.67 0.20 -1.29
N VAL A 118 -14.58 1.10 -2.27
CA VAL A 118 -14.88 0.81 -3.68
C VAL A 118 -13.98 -0.30 -4.20
N ALA A 119 -12.69 -0.28 -3.86
CA ALA A 119 -11.73 -1.30 -4.26
C ALA A 119 -12.06 -2.68 -3.69
N LEU A 120 -12.35 -2.74 -2.38
CA LEU A 120 -12.76 -3.97 -1.71
C LEU A 120 -14.06 -4.51 -2.30
N LYS A 121 -15.08 -3.66 -2.52
CA LYS A 121 -16.35 -4.07 -3.12
C LYS A 121 -16.21 -4.48 -4.60
N GLY A 122 -15.31 -3.85 -5.34
CA GLY A 122 -14.99 -4.27 -6.72
C GLY A 122 -14.30 -5.63 -6.78
N THR A 123 -13.51 -5.98 -5.76
CA THR A 123 -12.81 -7.28 -5.65
C THR A 123 -13.72 -8.36 -5.05
N TYR A 124 -14.57 -7.97 -4.12
CA TYR A 124 -15.50 -8.82 -3.38
C TYR A 124 -16.93 -8.25 -3.50
N PRO A 125 -17.62 -8.52 -4.62
CA PRO A 125 -18.86 -7.84 -5.00
C PRO A 125 -20.09 -8.31 -4.25
N THR A 126 -20.00 -9.39 -3.48
CA THR A 126 -21.09 -9.91 -2.64
C THR A 126 -20.67 -9.96 -1.16
N PRO A 127 -21.58 -9.80 -0.19
CA PRO A 127 -21.23 -9.92 1.23
C PRO A 127 -20.54 -11.24 1.58
N GLU A 128 -20.91 -12.34 0.90
CA GLU A 128 -20.36 -13.68 1.07
C GLU A 128 -18.92 -13.79 0.53
N SER A 129 -18.58 -12.98 -0.48
CA SER A 129 -17.23 -12.93 -1.04
C SER A 129 -16.23 -12.16 -0.19
N VAL A 130 -16.70 -11.29 0.71
CA VAL A 130 -15.82 -10.45 1.53
C VAL A 130 -15.05 -11.33 2.53
N PRO A 131 -13.71 -11.20 2.62
CA PRO A 131 -12.95 -11.91 3.64
C PRO A 131 -13.45 -11.58 5.05
N GLN A 132 -13.44 -12.57 5.93
CA GLN A 132 -13.81 -12.38 7.35
C GLN A 132 -12.90 -11.36 8.05
N VAL A 133 -11.67 -11.17 7.56
CA VAL A 133 -10.69 -10.25 8.11
C VAL A 133 -9.97 -9.55 6.98
N VAL A 134 -9.93 -8.23 7.02
CA VAL A 134 -9.12 -7.39 6.13
C VAL A 134 -8.21 -6.50 6.97
N PHE A 135 -6.91 -6.74 6.87
CA PHE A 135 -5.91 -5.84 7.44
C PHE A 135 -5.73 -4.62 6.55
N TYR A 136 -5.83 -3.43 7.14
CA TYR A 136 -5.58 -2.18 6.46
C TYR A 136 -5.01 -1.19 7.47
N ASP A 137 -3.96 -0.47 7.10
CA ASP A 137 -3.30 0.48 8.00
C ASP A 137 -4.27 1.61 8.41
N ASN A 138 -5.21 1.98 7.55
CA ASN A 138 -6.24 2.98 7.83
C ASN A 138 -7.63 2.36 8.11
N ALA A 139 -7.66 1.11 8.60
CA ALA A 139 -8.90 0.38 8.87
C ALA A 139 -9.84 1.11 9.85
N CYS A 140 -9.29 1.86 10.80
CA CYS A 140 -10.07 2.67 11.75
C CYS A 140 -10.94 3.72 11.06
N ARG A 141 -10.37 4.50 10.13
CA ARG A 141 -11.12 5.49 9.36
C ARG A 141 -12.09 4.82 8.39
N LEU A 142 -11.70 3.69 7.78
CA LEU A 142 -12.60 2.89 6.94
C LEU A 142 -13.82 2.39 7.72
N LYS A 143 -13.62 1.82 8.92
CA LYS A 143 -14.72 1.34 9.77
C LYS A 143 -15.64 2.49 10.20
N ALA A 144 -15.07 3.63 10.62
CA ALA A 144 -15.85 4.81 10.98
C ALA A 144 -16.67 5.36 9.80
N HIS A 145 -16.09 5.34 8.60
CA HIS A 145 -16.76 5.73 7.36
C HIS A 145 -17.92 4.79 7.03
N LEU A 146 -17.69 3.47 7.07
CA LEU A 146 -18.73 2.46 6.84
C LEU A 146 -19.89 2.60 7.84
N ASN A 147 -19.62 2.84 9.12
CA ASN A 147 -20.68 3.01 10.13
C ASN A 147 -21.65 4.17 9.80
N LYS A 148 -21.18 5.19 9.08
CA LYS A 148 -21.97 6.37 8.66
C LYS A 148 -22.66 6.19 7.31
N MET A 149 -22.33 5.13 6.56
CA MET A 149 -22.93 4.84 5.26
C MET A 149 -24.37 4.34 5.39
N ASP A 150 -25.04 4.23 4.25
CA ASP A 150 -26.38 3.65 4.15
C ASP A 150 -26.40 2.17 4.63
N PRO A 151 -27.59 1.63 4.97
CA PRO A 151 -27.69 0.26 5.47
C PRO A 151 -27.16 -0.81 4.51
N ALA A 152 -27.26 -0.60 3.19
CA ALA A 152 -26.85 -1.59 2.21
C ALA A 152 -25.32 -1.71 2.14
N GLU A 153 -24.60 -0.59 2.17
CA GLU A 153 -23.14 -0.56 2.24
C GLU A 153 -22.62 -1.13 3.57
N ARG A 154 -23.34 -0.90 4.68
CA ARG A 154 -22.98 -1.52 5.97
C ARG A 154 -23.17 -3.02 5.98
N GLU A 155 -24.26 -3.51 5.40
CA GLU A 155 -24.55 -4.95 5.36
C GLU A 155 -23.47 -5.70 4.56
N HIS A 156 -22.94 -5.09 3.49
CA HIS A 156 -21.87 -5.67 2.67
C HIS A 156 -20.62 -6.07 3.46
N PHE A 157 -20.23 -5.27 4.46
CA PHE A 157 -19.01 -5.48 5.25
C PHE A 157 -19.29 -5.93 6.69
N LYS A 158 -20.53 -6.31 7.01
CA LYS A 158 -20.97 -6.61 8.38
C LYS A 158 -20.21 -7.76 9.03
N SER A 159 -19.87 -8.78 8.24
CA SER A 159 -19.13 -9.97 8.68
C SER A 159 -17.61 -9.82 8.57
N CYS A 160 -17.11 -8.64 8.18
CA CYS A 160 -15.70 -8.36 8.02
C CYS A 160 -15.13 -7.63 9.25
N ALA A 161 -14.16 -8.25 9.91
CA ALA A 161 -13.28 -7.59 10.84
C ALA A 161 -12.30 -6.68 10.08
N LEU A 162 -12.07 -5.48 10.63
CA LEU A 162 -11.16 -4.48 10.05
C LEU A 162 -10.10 -4.08 11.09
N PRO A 163 -9.18 -4.99 11.44
CA PRO A 163 -8.08 -4.67 12.33
C PRO A 163 -7.06 -3.74 11.67
N VAL A 164 -6.53 -2.79 12.45
CA VAL A 164 -5.29 -2.08 12.12
C VAL A 164 -4.09 -2.91 12.58
N ASP A 165 -2.89 -2.66 12.06
CA ASP A 165 -1.71 -3.36 12.58
C ASP A 165 -1.33 -2.89 14.01
N ALA A 166 -0.55 -3.71 14.73
CA ALA A 166 -0.15 -3.42 16.11
C ALA A 166 0.78 -2.19 16.25
N PHE A 167 1.50 -1.81 15.18
CA PHE A 167 2.31 -0.60 15.16
C PHE A 167 1.44 0.64 14.99
N HIS A 168 0.40 0.59 14.15
CA HIS A 168 -0.60 1.62 14.00
C HIS A 168 -1.26 1.94 15.35
N MET A 169 -1.69 0.92 16.10
CA MET A 169 -2.24 1.09 17.45
C MET A 169 -1.28 1.81 18.40
N LYS A 170 0.03 1.57 18.28
CA LYS A 170 1.05 2.13 19.18
C LYS A 170 1.47 3.55 18.81
N THR A 171 1.39 3.92 17.53
CA THR A 171 2.10 5.11 17.01
C THR A 171 1.22 6.13 16.30
N LYS A 172 0.03 5.74 15.83
CA LYS A 172 -0.82 6.61 14.98
C LYS A 172 -2.00 7.22 15.72
N HIS A 173 -2.34 6.71 16.89
CA HIS A 173 -3.45 7.22 17.68
C HIS A 173 -2.98 7.79 19.02
N LYS A 174 -3.60 8.90 19.41
CA LYS A 174 -3.52 9.38 20.80
C LYS A 174 -4.28 8.40 21.70
N ALA A 175 -3.87 8.27 22.96
CA ALA A 175 -4.56 7.40 23.93
C ALA A 175 -6.06 7.74 24.10
N SER A 176 -6.47 8.96 23.74
CA SER A 176 -7.87 9.40 23.75
C SER A 176 -8.70 8.97 22.54
N ASP A 177 -8.08 8.44 21.48
CA ASP A 177 -8.80 7.92 20.32
C ASP A 177 -9.29 6.50 20.60
N GLN A 178 -10.41 6.45 21.30
CA GLN A 178 -11.01 5.20 21.78
C GLN A 178 -11.62 4.38 20.64
N PHE A 179 -12.00 5.00 19.51
CA PHE A 179 -12.69 4.30 18.43
C PHE A 179 -11.83 3.18 17.85
N CYS A 180 -10.56 3.47 17.55
CA CYS A 180 -9.65 2.47 17.00
C CYS A 180 -9.40 1.33 18.00
N ALA A 181 -9.21 1.65 19.28
CA ALA A 181 -9.02 0.66 20.33
C ALA A 181 -10.23 -0.29 20.49
N ASP A 182 -11.44 0.24 20.38
CA ASP A 182 -12.68 -0.52 20.60
C ASP A 182 -13.14 -1.32 19.37
N ASN A 183 -12.74 -0.91 18.15
CA ASN A 183 -13.28 -1.48 16.91
C ASN A 183 -12.25 -2.16 16.01
N CYS A 184 -10.97 -1.77 16.12
CA CYS A 184 -9.93 -2.14 15.18
C CYS A 184 -8.68 -2.72 15.85
N ASN A 185 -8.67 -2.86 17.18
CA ASN A 185 -7.55 -3.49 17.88
C ASN A 185 -7.51 -5.00 17.56
N PRO A 186 -6.41 -5.52 16.97
CA PRO A 186 -6.24 -6.94 16.64
C PRO A 186 -6.49 -7.89 17.82
N VAL A 187 -6.21 -7.46 19.05
CA VAL A 187 -6.38 -8.26 20.28
C VAL A 187 -7.85 -8.58 20.56
N LEU A 188 -8.79 -7.80 19.99
CA LEU A 188 -10.23 -8.07 20.13
C LEU A 188 -10.71 -9.25 19.27
N PHE A 189 -9.86 -9.78 18.40
CA PHE A 189 -10.21 -10.86 17.48
C PHE A 189 -9.39 -12.11 17.83
N ASP A 190 -9.90 -12.94 18.74
CA ASP A 190 -9.23 -14.16 19.23
C ASP A 190 -8.81 -15.09 18.08
N ASP A 191 -9.58 -15.12 16.99
CA ASP A 191 -9.29 -15.90 15.79
C ASP A 191 -8.02 -15.46 15.02
N LEU A 192 -7.49 -14.27 15.32
CA LEU A 192 -6.23 -13.78 14.74
C LEU A 192 -5.00 -14.31 15.48
N MET A 193 -5.18 -14.98 16.62
CA MET A 193 -4.09 -15.48 17.46
C MET A 193 -4.05 -17.01 17.46
N VAL A 194 -2.84 -17.56 17.40
CA VAL A 194 -2.55 -18.97 17.68
C VAL A 194 -1.48 -18.99 18.77
N GLY A 195 -1.91 -19.25 20.01
CA GLY A 195 -1.06 -19.07 21.18
C GLY A 195 -0.64 -17.60 21.32
N ASN A 196 0.66 -17.34 21.26
CA ASN A 196 1.21 -15.98 21.36
C ASN A 196 1.72 -15.41 20.01
N GLN A 197 1.27 -16.00 18.90
CA GLN A 197 1.66 -15.61 17.54
C GLN A 197 0.44 -15.24 16.70
N TRP A 198 0.62 -14.27 15.81
CA TRP A 198 -0.40 -13.92 14.81
C TRP A 198 -0.61 -15.09 13.85
N ARG A 199 -1.87 -15.45 13.62
CA ARG A 199 -2.30 -16.49 12.67
C ARG A 199 -1.94 -16.11 11.23
N PHE A 200 -1.92 -14.82 10.93
CA PHE A 200 -1.66 -14.28 9.59
C PHE A 200 -0.43 -13.38 9.59
N ASN A 201 0.38 -13.48 8.54
CA ASN A 201 1.54 -12.63 8.34
C ASN A 201 1.15 -11.35 7.59
N SER A 202 0.98 -10.24 8.30
CA SER A 202 0.67 -8.94 7.69
C SER A 202 1.81 -8.38 6.81
N SER A 203 3.06 -8.84 7.01
CA SER A 203 4.21 -8.38 6.20
C SER A 203 4.14 -8.85 4.74
N VAL A 204 3.28 -9.82 4.41
CA VAL A 204 3.06 -10.27 3.03
C VAL A 204 2.58 -9.13 2.14
N ALA A 205 1.73 -8.25 2.64
CA ALA A 205 1.26 -7.07 1.90
C ALA A 205 2.42 -6.10 1.61
N GLU A 206 3.25 -5.81 2.61
CA GLU A 206 4.42 -4.94 2.47
C GLU A 206 5.44 -5.50 1.48
N MET A 207 5.77 -6.79 1.59
CA MET A 207 6.67 -7.46 0.65
C MET A 207 6.13 -7.44 -0.79
N THR A 208 4.81 -7.60 -0.94
CA THR A 208 4.15 -7.56 -2.25
C THR A 208 4.16 -6.15 -2.84
N ASN A 209 3.91 -5.13 -2.02
CA ASN A 209 4.02 -3.73 -2.41
C ASN A 209 5.46 -3.35 -2.79
N ALA A 210 6.47 -3.88 -2.09
CA ALA A 210 7.87 -3.66 -2.43
C ALA A 210 8.24 -4.27 -3.80
N TRP A 211 7.77 -5.49 -4.09
CA TRP A 211 7.92 -6.11 -5.40
C TRP A 211 7.24 -5.29 -6.49
N PHE A 212 5.99 -4.88 -6.26
CA PHE A 212 5.20 -4.10 -7.22
C PHE A 212 5.82 -2.72 -7.49
N GLY A 213 6.38 -2.09 -6.44
CA GLY A 213 7.13 -0.83 -6.54
C GLY A 213 8.35 -0.91 -7.47
N GLY A 214 8.90 -2.09 -7.71
CA GLY A 214 10.01 -2.31 -8.66
C GLY A 214 9.66 -1.96 -10.11
N PHE A 215 8.37 -1.94 -10.47
CA PHE A 215 7.93 -1.62 -11.83
C PHE A 215 7.71 -0.13 -12.08
N GLN A 216 7.70 0.70 -11.03
CA GLN A 216 7.32 2.12 -11.10
C GLN A 216 8.12 2.90 -12.14
N ALA A 217 9.43 2.66 -12.24
CA ALA A 217 10.29 3.34 -13.21
C ALA A 217 9.93 2.97 -14.67
N MET A 218 9.53 1.72 -14.94
CA MET A 218 9.17 1.26 -16.27
C MET A 218 7.81 1.81 -16.71
N VAL A 219 6.84 1.85 -15.79
CA VAL A 219 5.48 2.28 -16.11
C VAL A 219 5.29 3.79 -16.10
N ARG A 220 6.29 4.55 -15.61
CA ARG A 220 6.23 6.01 -15.39
C ARG A 220 5.73 6.80 -16.60
N GLU A 221 6.20 6.46 -17.79
CA GLU A 221 5.88 7.17 -19.04
C GLU A 221 4.84 6.45 -19.90
N MET A 222 4.26 5.36 -19.40
CA MET A 222 3.28 4.61 -20.15
C MET A 222 1.97 5.40 -20.28
N ARG A 223 1.27 5.19 -21.40
CA ARG A 223 -0.14 5.58 -21.50
C ARG A 223 -0.97 4.65 -20.62
N ALA A 224 -2.13 5.12 -20.15
CA ALA A 224 -2.99 4.39 -19.22
C ALA A 224 -3.28 2.95 -19.68
N ASP A 225 -3.58 2.75 -20.97
CA ASP A 225 -3.81 1.43 -21.57
C ASP A 225 -2.62 0.48 -21.42
N ARG A 226 -1.40 0.99 -21.63
CA ARG A 226 -0.16 0.21 -21.48
C ARG A 226 0.24 0.03 -20.02
N TYR A 227 -0.03 1.04 -19.19
CA TYR A 227 0.21 1.03 -17.76
C TYR A 227 -0.57 -0.10 -17.10
N ASP A 228 -1.89 -0.14 -17.35
CA ASP A 228 -2.77 -1.16 -16.77
C ASP A 228 -2.43 -2.55 -17.30
N PHE A 229 -2.31 -2.68 -18.63
CA PHE A 229 -1.95 -3.96 -19.24
C PHE A 229 -0.65 -4.52 -18.68
N PHE A 230 0.41 -3.70 -18.59
CA PHE A 230 1.71 -4.16 -18.11
C PHE A 230 1.64 -4.63 -16.65
N LEU A 231 1.03 -3.83 -15.76
CA LEU A 231 0.96 -4.17 -14.34
C LEU A 231 0.08 -5.39 -14.09
N ASP A 232 -1.04 -5.51 -14.80
CA ASP A 232 -1.91 -6.67 -14.69
C ASP A 232 -1.22 -7.95 -15.18
N GLU A 233 -0.44 -7.88 -16.27
CA GLU A 233 0.36 -9.02 -16.71
C GLU A 233 1.43 -9.39 -15.68
N MET A 234 2.15 -8.41 -15.10
CA MET A 234 3.12 -8.71 -14.04
C MET A 234 2.48 -9.41 -12.83
N ILE A 235 1.27 -8.98 -12.44
CA ILE A 235 0.50 -9.61 -11.37
C ILE A 235 0.13 -11.05 -11.72
N LYS A 236 -0.38 -11.29 -12.94
CA LYS A 236 -0.73 -12.65 -13.41
C LYS A 236 0.47 -13.59 -13.37
N TRP A 237 1.63 -13.14 -13.83
CA TRP A 237 2.86 -13.93 -13.78
C TRP A 237 3.28 -14.25 -12.35
N ARG A 238 3.28 -13.25 -11.47
CA ARG A 238 3.60 -13.46 -10.05
C ARG A 238 2.64 -14.42 -9.38
N ASN A 239 1.34 -14.25 -9.58
CA ASN A 239 0.32 -15.13 -9.00
C ASN A 239 0.51 -16.58 -9.49
N THR A 240 0.82 -16.78 -10.76
CA THR A 240 1.13 -18.12 -11.31
C THR A 240 2.31 -18.77 -10.59
N MET A 241 3.40 -18.02 -10.39
CA MET A 241 4.58 -18.50 -9.66
C MET A 241 4.25 -18.79 -8.18
N MET A 242 3.52 -17.89 -7.52
CA MET A 242 3.12 -18.03 -6.12
C MET A 242 2.24 -19.26 -5.90
N ILE A 243 1.23 -19.47 -6.75
CA ILE A 243 0.37 -20.65 -6.71
C ILE A 243 1.19 -21.93 -6.92
N ALA A 244 2.10 -21.94 -7.89
CA ALA A 244 2.97 -23.10 -8.13
C ALA A 244 3.86 -23.44 -6.92
N GLU A 245 4.39 -22.43 -6.22
CA GLU A 245 5.15 -22.63 -4.98
C GLU A 245 4.27 -23.14 -3.84
N LEU A 246 3.07 -22.61 -3.68
CA LEU A 246 2.13 -23.01 -2.64
C LEU A 246 1.68 -24.45 -2.85
N ASN A 247 1.39 -24.85 -4.09
CA ASN A 247 1.09 -26.22 -4.46
C ASN A 247 2.24 -27.18 -4.13
N LYS A 248 3.50 -26.80 -4.40
CA LYS A 248 4.69 -27.60 -4.03
C LYS A 248 4.82 -27.78 -2.51
N LYS A 249 4.38 -26.80 -1.73
CA LYS A 249 4.38 -26.85 -0.26
C LYS A 249 3.16 -27.58 0.32
N GLY A 250 2.24 -28.06 -0.52
CA GLY A 250 0.96 -28.63 -0.09
C GLY A 250 0.03 -27.61 0.58
N ALA A 251 0.28 -26.31 0.38
CA ALA A 251 -0.56 -25.25 0.88
C ALA A 251 -1.71 -25.00 -0.10
N ASP A 252 -2.94 -25.23 0.35
CA ASP A 252 -4.13 -24.97 -0.45
C ASP A 252 -4.39 -23.46 -0.53
N CYS A 253 -4.14 -22.87 -1.70
CA CYS A 253 -4.69 -21.57 -2.02
C CYS A 253 -6.17 -21.79 -2.30
N ARG A 254 -7.05 -21.46 -1.34
CA ARG A 254 -8.47 -21.36 -1.63
C ARG A 254 -8.68 -20.25 -2.66
N VAL A 255 -8.65 -20.62 -3.93
CA VAL A 255 -9.19 -19.83 -5.03
C VAL A 255 -10.69 -20.02 -4.89
N VAL A 256 -11.39 -19.02 -4.36
CA VAL A 256 -12.85 -19.03 -4.44
C VAL A 256 -13.18 -18.89 -5.93
N PRO A 257 -13.84 -19.89 -6.55
CA PRO A 257 -14.22 -19.80 -7.95
C PRO A 257 -15.03 -18.53 -8.23
N ALA A 258 -14.81 -17.90 -9.39
CA ALA A 258 -15.43 -16.63 -9.72
C ALA A 258 -16.97 -16.71 -9.73
N ASP A 259 -17.52 -17.86 -10.08
CA ASP A 259 -18.94 -18.18 -10.00
C ASP A 259 -19.45 -18.15 -8.55
N ILE A 260 -18.70 -18.65 -7.58
CA ILE A 260 -19.06 -18.57 -6.16
C ILE A 260 -18.96 -17.11 -5.64
N LEU A 261 -17.96 -16.34 -6.11
CA LEU A 261 -17.80 -14.93 -5.73
C LEU A 261 -18.90 -14.03 -6.30
N LEU A 262 -19.25 -14.25 -7.57
CA LEU A 262 -20.18 -13.40 -8.33
C LEU A 262 -21.64 -13.85 -8.22
N TYR A 263 -21.87 -15.14 -7.98
CA TYR A 263 -23.19 -15.76 -7.94
C TYR A 263 -23.34 -16.74 -6.75
N PRO A 264 -23.26 -16.27 -5.49
CA PRO A 264 -23.28 -17.12 -4.31
C PRO A 264 -24.61 -17.89 -4.08
N ASN A 265 -25.65 -17.59 -4.87
CA ASN A 265 -26.99 -18.19 -4.77
C ASN A 265 -27.32 -19.17 -5.92
N HIS A 266 -26.32 -19.60 -6.70
CA HIS A 266 -26.45 -20.61 -7.74
C HIS A 266 -25.81 -21.95 -7.34
#